data_AF-A0A7C5J290-F1
#
_entry.id   AF-A0A7C5J290-F1
#
_cell.length_a   1.000
_cell.length_b   1.000
_cell.length_c   1.000
_cell.angle_alpha   90.00
_cell.angle_beta   90.00
_cell.angle_gamma   90.00
#
_symmetry.space_group_name_H-M   'P 1'
#
loop_
_entity.id
_entity.type
_entity.pdbx_description
1 polymer ?
#
loop_
_entity_poly.entity_id
_entity_poly.type
_entity_poly.pdbx_seq_one_letter_code
_entity_poly.pdbx_strand_id
1 'polypeptide(L)'
;MAETKPQQPAGATLITGASGYVGRLVVRALAQRDETAVIATDVRPVPEQDRVAGVTYAQLDITDAERLRELLEQHRARTVVHLAAIVTPRPGDTREMQYAVDVDGTQNVLAACVATGVEKLVYTSSGAAYG
;
A
#
# COMPACT_ATOMS: atom_id res chain seq x y z
N MET A 1 -15.19 28.54 -17.33
CA MET A 1 -15.96 27.41 -16.80
C MET A 1 -15.05 26.20 -16.88
N ALA A 2 -14.57 25.69 -15.73
CA ALA A 2 -13.68 24.52 -15.72
C ALA A 2 -14.54 23.28 -15.97
N GLU A 3 -14.21 22.51 -17.00
CA GLU A 3 -14.86 21.24 -17.29
C GLU A 3 -14.52 20.25 -16.18
N THR A 4 -15.50 19.93 -15.34
CA THR A 4 -15.38 18.84 -14.37
C THR A 4 -15.34 17.52 -15.16
N LYS A 5 -14.16 16.91 -15.24
CA LYS A 5 -13.99 15.57 -15.81
C LYS A 5 -14.98 14.61 -15.12
N PRO A 6 -15.76 13.81 -15.87
CA PRO A 6 -16.73 12.90 -15.27
C PRO A 6 -16.01 11.96 -14.30
N GLN A 7 -16.51 11.88 -13.07
CA GLN A 7 -15.96 11.03 -12.02
C GLN A 7 -16.22 9.57 -12.42
N GLN A 8 -15.21 8.93 -12.99
CA GLN A 8 -15.25 7.50 -13.26
C GLN A 8 -15.46 6.75 -11.94
N PRO A 9 -16.15 5.59 -11.93
CA PRO A 9 -16.30 4.80 -10.71
C PRO A 9 -14.91 4.60 -10.10
N ALA A 10 -14.70 5.10 -8.88
CA ALA A 10 -13.38 5.20 -8.30
C ALA A 10 -12.83 3.78 -8.08
N GLY A 11 -11.76 3.44 -8.81
CA GLY A 11 -11.03 2.20 -8.56
C GLY A 11 -10.46 2.21 -7.14
N ALA A 12 -10.20 1.04 -6.59
CA ALA A 12 -9.88 0.92 -5.18
C ALA A 12 -8.53 1.56 -4.82
N THR A 13 -8.35 1.90 -3.54
CA THR A 13 -7.07 2.35 -2.98
C THR A 13 -6.41 1.20 -2.22
N LEU A 14 -5.24 0.77 -2.67
CA LEU A 14 -4.42 -0.23 -1.97
C LEU A 14 -3.38 0.46 -1.10
N ILE A 15 -3.23 0.01 0.14
CA ILE A 15 -2.29 0.55 1.13
C ILE A 15 -1.35 -0.56 1.55
N THR A 16 -0.06 -0.46 1.23
CA THR A 16 0.97 -1.39 1.76
C THR A 16 1.44 -0.90 3.13
N GLY A 17 1.94 -1.78 3.98
CA GLY A 17 2.37 -1.40 5.34
C GLY A 17 1.18 -1.05 6.24
N ALA A 18 -0.01 -1.59 5.92
CA ALA A 18 -1.26 -1.24 6.58
C ALA A 18 -1.32 -1.67 8.06
N SER A 19 -0.48 -2.62 8.49
CA SER A 19 -0.38 -3.00 9.90
C SER A 19 0.43 -2.01 10.73
N GLY A 20 1.21 -1.13 10.08
CA GLY A 20 2.03 -0.10 10.72
C GLY A 20 1.21 1.07 11.27
N TYR A 21 1.86 1.93 12.06
CA TYR A 21 1.20 3.06 12.72
C TYR A 21 0.52 4.01 11.73
N VAL A 22 1.27 4.52 10.74
CA VAL A 22 0.74 5.41 9.70
C VAL A 22 -0.30 4.69 8.84
N GLY A 23 -0.04 3.42 8.49
CA GLY A 23 -0.96 2.59 7.70
C GLY A 23 -2.35 2.49 8.31
N ARG A 24 -2.45 2.18 9.62
CA ARG A 24 -3.74 2.11 10.32
C ARG A 24 -4.50 3.43 10.32
N LEU A 25 -3.79 4.55 10.46
CA LEU A 25 -4.40 5.88 10.43
C LEU A 25 -4.95 6.21 9.04
N VAL A 26 -4.18 5.90 7.98
CA VAL A 26 -4.62 6.09 6.58
C VAL A 26 -5.82 5.20 6.26
N VAL A 27 -5.79 3.92 6.65
CA VAL A 27 -6.92 3.00 6.46
C VAL A 27 -8.18 3.54 7.12
N ARG A 28 -8.11 3.98 8.39
CA ARG A 28 -9.26 4.57 9.11
C ARG A 28 -9.77 5.83 8.43
N ALA A 29 -8.87 6.73 8.02
CA ALA A 29 -9.27 7.99 7.40
C ALA A 29 -9.90 7.81 6.01
N LEU A 30 -9.43 6.83 5.22
CA LEU A 30 -10.01 6.53 3.91
C LEU A 30 -11.30 5.72 4.00
N ALA A 31 -11.42 4.81 4.96
CA ALA A 31 -12.64 4.02 5.17
C ALA A 31 -13.85 4.87 5.60
N GLN A 32 -13.62 6.07 6.14
CA GLN A 32 -14.67 7.04 6.46
C GLN A 32 -15.15 7.83 5.24
N ARG A 33 -14.54 7.64 4.07
CA ARG A 33 -14.95 8.28 2.82
C ARG A 33 -15.75 7.28 2.00
N ASP A 34 -16.99 7.62 1.65
CA ASP A 34 -17.88 6.74 0.88
C ASP A 34 -17.47 6.56 -0.60
N GLU A 35 -16.35 7.15 -1.01
CA GLU A 35 -16.01 7.32 -2.40
C GLU A 35 -15.09 6.23 -2.96
N THR A 36 -14.41 5.42 -2.15
CA THR A 36 -13.41 4.46 -2.66
C THR A 36 -13.25 3.23 -1.77
N ALA A 37 -13.29 2.04 -2.39
CA ALA A 37 -12.96 0.80 -1.70
C ALA A 37 -11.50 0.79 -1.21
N VAL A 38 -11.26 0.34 0.01
CA VAL A 38 -9.91 0.31 0.62
C VAL A 38 -9.42 -1.13 0.74
N ILE A 39 -8.19 -1.38 0.27
CA ILE A 39 -7.46 -2.64 0.45
C ILE A 39 -6.26 -2.35 1.34
N ALA A 40 -6.25 -2.93 2.53
CA ALA A 40 -5.18 -2.86 3.50
C ALA A 40 -4.30 -4.11 3.38
N THR A 41 -3.02 -3.92 3.09
CA THR A 41 -2.07 -5.03 2.96
C THR A 41 -0.75 -4.82 3.67
N ASP A 42 -0.20 -5.91 4.20
CA ASP A 42 1.04 -5.94 4.97
C ASP A 42 1.53 -7.40 5.09
N VAL A 43 2.83 -7.58 5.32
CA VAL A 43 3.43 -8.90 5.56
C VAL A 43 2.92 -9.52 6.87
N ARG A 44 2.49 -8.68 7.82
CA ARG A 44 1.82 -9.09 9.06
C ARG A 44 0.32 -8.80 8.98
N PRO A 45 -0.54 -9.70 9.49
CA PRO A 45 -1.97 -9.41 9.53
C PRO A 45 -2.24 -8.18 10.41
N VAL A 46 -3.17 -7.33 9.97
CA VAL A 46 -3.73 -6.28 10.83
C VAL A 46 -4.53 -6.97 11.94
N PRO A 47 -4.24 -6.70 13.23
CA PRO A 47 -4.97 -7.29 14.35
C PRO A 47 -6.47 -7.01 14.24
N GLU A 48 -7.30 -7.98 14.63
CA GLU A 48 -8.76 -7.90 14.43
C GLU A 48 -9.38 -6.68 15.11
N GLN A 49 -8.93 -6.35 16.31
CA GLN A 49 -9.38 -5.16 17.05
C GLN A 49 -9.05 -3.83 16.36
N ASP A 50 -8.09 -3.83 15.43
CA ASP A 50 -7.69 -2.65 14.66
C ASP A 50 -8.36 -2.56 13.29
N ARG A 51 -9.12 -3.59 12.89
CA ARG A 51 -9.79 -3.63 11.59
C ARG A 51 -11.02 -2.74 11.57
N VAL A 52 -11.19 -2.07 10.43
CA VAL A 52 -12.32 -1.21 10.09
C VAL A 52 -13.28 -1.96 9.17
N ALA A 53 -14.58 -1.85 9.44
CA ALA A 53 -15.63 -2.42 8.60
C ALA A 53 -15.57 -1.87 7.16
N GLY A 54 -15.89 -2.70 6.17
CA GLY A 54 -15.84 -2.31 4.75
C GLY A 54 -14.44 -2.27 4.12
N VAL A 55 -13.38 -2.44 4.90
CA VAL A 55 -12.00 -2.56 4.39
C VAL A 55 -11.68 -4.01 4.07
N THR A 56 -11.07 -4.24 2.90
CA THR A 56 -10.51 -5.56 2.55
C THR A 56 -9.11 -5.69 3.14
N TYR A 57 -8.84 -6.74 3.91
CA TYR A 57 -7.51 -7.03 4.45
C TYR A 57 -6.87 -8.21 3.72
N ALA A 58 -5.66 -8.01 3.21
CA ALA A 58 -4.88 -9.05 2.53
C ALA A 58 -3.47 -9.12 3.15
N GLN A 59 -3.03 -10.30 3.56
CA GLN A 59 -1.64 -10.49 3.97
C GLN A 59 -0.77 -10.69 2.74
N LEU A 60 0.26 -9.86 2.57
CA LEU A 60 1.13 -9.88 1.40
C LEU A 60 2.49 -9.26 1.74
N ASP A 61 3.55 -9.92 1.30
CA ASP A 61 4.89 -9.36 1.27
C ASP A 61 5.12 -8.67 -0.08
N ILE A 62 5.59 -7.42 -0.06
CA ILE A 62 5.84 -6.63 -1.29
C ILE A 62 7.02 -7.19 -2.11
N THR A 63 7.81 -8.08 -1.53
CA THR A 63 8.86 -8.83 -2.27
C THR A 63 8.26 -9.90 -3.19
N ASP A 64 7.00 -10.28 -3.02
CA ASP A 64 6.26 -11.16 -3.91
C ASP A 64 5.54 -10.36 -5.03
N ALA A 65 6.26 -10.13 -6.12
CA ALA A 65 5.81 -9.32 -7.24
C ALA A 65 4.52 -9.85 -7.91
N GLU A 66 4.41 -11.17 -8.05
CA GLU A 66 3.25 -11.78 -8.71
C GLU A 66 2.00 -11.64 -7.86
N ARG A 67 2.08 -11.93 -6.57
CA ARG A 67 0.94 -11.76 -5.65
C ARG A 67 0.51 -10.30 -5.56
N LEU A 68 1.45 -9.36 -5.62
CA LEU A 68 1.15 -7.94 -5.59
C LEU A 68 0.38 -7.51 -6.84
N ARG A 69 0.81 -7.97 -8.02
CA ARG A 69 0.13 -7.74 -9.30
C ARG A 69 -1.28 -8.34 -9.27
N GLU A 70 -1.42 -9.59 -8.86
CA GLU A 70 -2.73 -10.26 -8.72
C GLU A 70 -3.68 -9.48 -7.82
N LEU A 71 -3.19 -8.98 -6.68
CA LEU A 71 -4.01 -8.21 -5.73
C LEU A 71 -4.49 -6.88 -6.34
N LEU A 72 -3.62 -6.16 -7.05
CA LEU A 72 -3.98 -4.93 -7.74
C LEU A 72 -5.02 -5.18 -8.85
N GLU A 73 -4.84 -6.23 -9.66
CA GLU A 73 -5.78 -6.63 -10.73
C GLU A 73 -7.14 -7.05 -10.17
N GLN A 74 -7.15 -7.92 -9.16
CA GLN A 74 -8.35 -8.44 -8.51
C GLN A 74 -9.26 -7.32 -8.02
N HIS A 75 -8.67 -6.28 -7.43
CA HIS A 75 -9.40 -5.16 -6.85
C HIS A 75 -9.52 -3.94 -7.77
N ARG A 76 -8.97 -4.01 -8.99
CA ARG A 76 -8.91 -2.90 -9.95
C ARG A 76 -8.43 -1.61 -9.26
N ALA A 77 -7.35 -1.74 -8.48
CA ALA A 77 -6.82 -0.64 -7.70
C ALA A 77 -6.31 0.47 -8.65
N ARG A 78 -6.75 1.71 -8.43
CA ARG A 78 -6.30 2.88 -9.21
C ARG A 78 -5.37 3.80 -8.44
N THR A 79 -5.33 3.64 -7.12
CA THR A 79 -4.40 4.37 -6.25
C THR A 79 -3.65 3.38 -5.37
N VAL A 80 -2.36 3.60 -5.21
CA VAL A 80 -1.52 2.89 -4.23
C VAL A 80 -0.93 3.89 -3.25
N VAL A 81 -1.03 3.59 -1.96
CA VAL A 81 -0.33 4.29 -0.87
C VAL A 81 0.72 3.32 -0.32
N HIS A 82 1.98 3.55 -0.68
CA HIS A 82 3.08 2.66 -0.33
C HIS A 82 3.76 3.13 0.97
N LEU A 83 3.47 2.42 2.06
CA LEU A 83 4.01 2.69 3.41
C LEU A 83 4.80 1.50 3.98
N ALA A 84 4.99 0.44 3.18
CA ALA A 84 5.76 -0.72 3.63
C ALA A 84 7.25 -0.38 3.55
N ALA A 85 7.91 -0.38 4.71
CA ALA A 85 9.34 -0.14 4.83
C ALA A 85 9.86 -0.71 6.16
N ILE A 86 11.16 -1.02 6.24
CA ILE A 86 11.86 -1.34 7.48
C ILE A 86 12.49 -0.05 8.04
N VAL A 87 11.70 0.69 8.82
CA VAL A 87 12.15 1.97 9.42
C VAL A 87 13.10 1.74 10.60
N THR A 88 12.83 0.71 11.40
CA THR A 88 13.67 0.33 12.54
C THR A 88 13.93 -1.17 12.45
N PRO A 89 15.14 -1.57 11.99
CA PRO A 89 15.53 -2.97 11.94
C PRO A 89 15.42 -3.63 13.31
N ARG A 90 14.89 -4.85 13.34
CA ARG A 90 14.80 -5.68 14.55
C ARG A 90 16.06 -6.52 14.71
N PRO A 91 16.31 -7.05 15.91
CA PRO A 91 17.35 -8.07 16.08
C PRO A 91 17.14 -9.23 15.11
N GLY A 92 18.13 -9.47 14.24
CA GLY A 92 18.09 -10.50 13.20
C GLY A 92 17.81 -9.98 11.79
N ASP A 93 17.33 -8.74 11.61
CA ASP A 93 17.15 -8.16 10.29
C ASP A 93 18.52 -7.84 9.66
N THR A 94 18.81 -8.43 8.49
CA THR A 94 20.06 -8.18 7.79
C THR A 94 19.95 -6.98 6.84
N ARG A 95 21.09 -6.49 6.35
CA ARG A 95 21.12 -5.42 5.35
C ARG A 95 20.48 -5.87 4.04
N GLU A 96 20.65 -7.14 3.68
CA GLU A 96 20.05 -7.76 2.50
C GLU A 96 18.53 -7.80 2.63
N MET A 97 18.00 -8.11 3.82
CA MET A 97 16.54 -8.07 4.06
C MET A 97 16.00 -6.65 3.96
N GLN A 98 16.70 -5.66 4.54
CA GLN A 98 16.32 -4.25 4.42
C GLN A 98 16.29 -3.80 2.96
N TYR A 99 17.33 -4.15 2.19
CA TYR A 99 17.40 -3.82 0.78
C TYR A 99 16.29 -4.52 -0.03
N ALA A 100 16.04 -5.80 0.23
CA ALA A 100 14.99 -6.56 -0.44
C ALA A 100 13.60 -5.94 -0.22
N VAL A 101 13.31 -5.43 0.98
CA VAL A 101 12.02 -4.79 1.27
C VAL A 101 12.00 -3.36 0.72
N ASP A 102 12.95 -2.52 1.13
CA ASP A 102 12.86 -1.07 0.91
C ASP A 102 13.24 -0.68 -0.52
N VAL A 103 14.08 -1.46 -1.20
CA VAL A 103 14.51 -1.19 -2.58
C VAL A 103 13.81 -2.11 -3.56
N ASP A 104 14.02 -3.43 -3.46
CA ASP A 104 13.48 -4.37 -4.44
C ASP A 104 11.96 -4.49 -4.31
N GLY A 105 11.43 -4.50 -3.09
CA GLY A 105 9.99 -4.46 -2.82
C GLY A 105 9.33 -3.18 -3.33
N THR A 106 9.99 -2.03 -3.17
CA THR A 106 9.51 -0.77 -3.77
C THR A 106 9.51 -0.83 -5.30
N GLN A 107 10.54 -1.44 -5.91
CA GLN A 107 10.58 -1.66 -7.37
C GLN A 107 9.42 -2.54 -7.83
N ASN A 108 9.10 -3.61 -7.09
CA ASN A 108 7.94 -4.47 -7.38
C ASN A 108 6.63 -3.67 -7.33
N VAL A 109 6.45 -2.81 -6.33
CA VAL A 109 5.26 -1.95 -6.22
C VAL A 109 5.13 -1.02 -7.42
N LEU A 110 6.23 -0.37 -7.82
CA LEU A 110 6.25 0.50 -9.00
C LEU A 110 5.93 -0.27 -10.29
N ALA A 111 6.58 -1.43 -10.49
CA ALA A 111 6.36 -2.27 -11.66
C ALA A 111 4.91 -2.78 -11.74
N ALA A 112 4.35 -3.21 -10.62
CA ALA A 112 2.97 -3.66 -10.55
C ALA A 112 1.99 -2.51 -10.84
N CYS A 113 2.24 -1.31 -10.30
CA CYS A 113 1.43 -0.12 -10.61
C CYS A 113 1.40 0.16 -12.13
N VAL A 114 2.55 0.10 -12.79
CA VAL A 114 2.66 0.30 -14.25
C VAL A 114 1.90 -0.80 -15.00
N ALA A 115 2.07 -2.07 -14.61
CA ALA A 115 1.47 -3.21 -15.28
C ALA A 115 -0.07 -3.23 -15.16
N THR A 116 -0.62 -2.77 -14.04
CA THR A 116 -2.06 -2.86 -13.74
C THR A 116 -2.83 -1.56 -13.98
N GLY A 117 -2.16 -0.51 -14.47
CA GLY A 117 -2.81 0.77 -14.76
C GLY A 117 -3.20 1.59 -13.52
N VAL A 118 -2.40 1.50 -12.44
CA VAL A 118 -2.55 2.40 -11.29
C VAL A 118 -2.27 3.84 -11.76
N GLU A 119 -3.19 4.75 -11.49
CA GLU A 119 -3.12 6.14 -11.96
C GLU A 119 -2.34 7.04 -10.98
N LYS A 120 -2.26 6.63 -9.71
CA LYS A 120 -1.62 7.40 -8.65
C LYS A 120 -0.88 6.52 -7.64
N LEU A 121 0.40 6.81 -7.44
CA LEU A 121 1.19 6.27 -6.33
C LEU A 121 1.53 7.39 -5.35
N VAL A 122 1.28 7.14 -4.07
CA VAL A 122 1.78 7.95 -2.96
C VAL A 122 2.86 7.15 -2.24
N TYR A 123 4.06 7.70 -2.14
CA TYR A 123 5.20 7.10 -1.45
C TYR A 123 5.62 7.99 -0.28
N THR A 124 5.95 7.37 0.86
CA THR A 124 6.52 8.09 2.01
C THR A 124 8.02 7.83 2.12
N SER A 125 8.81 8.90 2.01
CA SER A 125 10.23 8.89 2.35
C SER A 125 10.44 9.16 3.85
N SER A 126 11.70 9.23 4.29
CA SER A 126 12.09 9.45 5.68
C SER A 126 13.15 10.55 5.77
N GLY A 127 13.18 11.26 6.89
CA GLY A 127 14.27 12.20 7.21
C GLY A 127 15.64 11.51 7.26
N ALA A 128 15.68 10.20 7.54
CA ALA A 128 16.89 9.39 7.50
C ALA A 128 17.58 9.36 6.13
N ALA A 129 16.89 9.72 5.05
CA ALA A 129 17.48 9.82 3.72
C ALA A 129 18.54 10.95 3.61
N TYR A 130 18.55 11.90 4.55
CA TYR A 130 19.44 13.07 4.51
C TYR A 130 20.70 12.94 5.38
N GLY A 131 20.76 11.94 6.28
CA GLY A 131 21.89 11.75 7.21
C GLY A 131 21.74 12.48 8.54
#